data_AF-C0LX76-F1
#
_entry.id   AF-C0LX76-F1
#
_cell.length_a   1.000
_cell.length_b   1.000
_cell.length_c   1.000
_cell.angle_alpha   90.00
_cell.angle_beta   90.00
_cell.angle_gamma   90.00
#
_symmetry.space_group_name_H-M   'P 1'
#
loop_
_entity.id
_entity.type
_entity.pdbx_description
1 polymer ?
#
loop_
_entity_poly.entity_id
_entity_poly.type
_entity_poly.pdbx_seq_one_letter_code
_entity_poly.pdbx_strand_id
1 'polypeptide(L)'
;LQKLLAEHGIESEKVQYDVDRASLVSEIGSSDEKVLAFSGHMDVVDAGDVSKWKFPPFEAAEHEGKIYGRGATDMKSGLAAMVIAMIELHEEKQKINGKIRLLATVGEEVGELGAEQLTQKGYADDLDGLIIGEPSGHRIVYAHKGSINYTVKSTGKNAHSSMPEFGVNAIDNLLLFYNEVEKFVKSIDATNEILGDFIHNVTVINGGNQVNSIPEKAQLQGN
;
A
#
# COMPACT_ATOMS: atom_id res chain seq x y z
N LEU A 1 -5.36 17.35 -10.91
CA LEU A 1 -6.74 16.85 -10.70
C LEU A 1 -7.72 17.98 -10.40
N GLN A 2 -7.66 18.68 -9.26
CA GLN A 2 -8.61 19.77 -8.92
C GLN A 2 -8.82 20.80 -10.05
N LYS A 3 -7.72 21.31 -10.65
CA LYS A 3 -7.81 22.25 -11.77
C LYS A 3 -8.58 21.67 -12.97
N LEU A 4 -8.28 20.43 -13.35
CA LEU A 4 -8.94 19.75 -14.47
C LEU A 4 -10.43 19.57 -14.18
N LEU A 5 -10.79 19.08 -12.99
CA LEU A 5 -12.19 18.89 -12.61
C LEU A 5 -12.97 20.22 -12.63
N ALA A 6 -12.36 21.32 -12.15
CA ALA A 6 -12.96 22.65 -12.20
C ALA A 6 -13.17 23.18 -13.63
N GLU A 7 -12.27 22.85 -14.57
CA GLU A 7 -12.45 23.18 -16.00
C GLU A 7 -13.70 22.53 -16.61
N HIS A 8 -14.13 21.39 -16.05
CA HIS A 8 -15.35 20.67 -16.43
C HIS A 8 -16.55 20.95 -15.51
N GLY A 9 -16.46 21.94 -14.61
CA GLY A 9 -17.56 22.31 -13.71
C GLY A 9 -17.78 21.36 -12.52
N ILE A 10 -16.82 20.50 -12.21
CA ILE A 10 -16.86 19.59 -11.07
C ILE A 10 -16.08 20.20 -9.91
N GLU A 11 -16.75 20.45 -8.79
CA GLU A 11 -16.11 20.97 -7.58
C GLU A 11 -15.28 19.88 -6.88
N SER A 12 -14.17 20.31 -6.27
CA SER A 12 -13.29 19.42 -5.52
C SER A 12 -12.81 20.05 -4.22
N GLU A 13 -12.85 19.26 -3.15
CA GLU A 13 -12.27 19.59 -1.85
C GLU A 13 -10.86 19.00 -1.74
N LYS A 14 -9.87 19.81 -1.33
CA LYS A 14 -8.57 19.31 -0.90
C LYS A 14 -8.61 19.04 0.60
N VAL A 15 -8.43 17.80 0.99
CA VAL A 15 -8.31 17.39 2.39
C VAL A 15 -6.84 17.36 2.75
N GLN A 16 -6.38 18.40 3.45
CA GLN A 16 -4.97 18.59 3.78
C GLN A 16 -4.45 17.48 4.70
N TYR A 17 -3.31 16.88 4.37
CA TYR A 17 -2.60 15.90 5.20
C TYR A 17 -1.32 16.49 5.80
N ASP A 18 -0.50 17.15 4.99
CA ASP A 18 0.75 17.84 5.38
C ASP A 18 0.98 19.06 4.46
N VAL A 19 1.93 19.96 4.72
CA VAL A 19 2.14 21.25 4.01
C VAL A 19 1.97 21.13 2.48
N ASP A 20 2.58 20.11 1.88
CA ASP A 20 2.56 19.89 0.42
C ASP A 20 1.84 18.59 0.00
N ARG A 21 1.03 18.01 0.89
CA ARG A 21 0.28 16.77 0.63
C ARG A 21 -1.19 16.90 1.03
N ALA A 22 -2.07 16.60 0.09
CA ALA A 22 -3.50 16.60 0.33
C ALA A 22 -4.17 15.51 -0.52
N SER A 23 -5.15 14.83 0.08
CA SER A 23 -6.12 14.04 -0.67
C SER A 23 -7.10 14.97 -1.39
N LEU A 24 -7.78 14.47 -2.42
CA LEU A 24 -8.80 15.20 -3.16
C LEU A 24 -10.12 14.42 -3.14
N VAL A 25 -11.19 15.10 -2.74
CA VAL A 25 -12.56 14.58 -2.79
C VAL A 25 -13.35 15.36 -3.84
N SER A 26 -14.15 14.68 -4.65
CA SER A 26 -15.05 15.31 -5.64
C SER A 26 -16.29 14.47 -5.82
N GLU A 27 -17.41 15.09 -6.15
CA GLU A 27 -18.69 14.41 -6.25
C GLU A 27 -19.48 14.88 -7.49
N ILE A 28 -20.16 13.94 -8.15
CA ILE A 28 -21.14 14.23 -9.19
C ILE A 28 -22.43 13.42 -8.95
N GLY A 29 -23.54 13.88 -9.51
CA GLY A 29 -24.86 13.32 -9.22
C GLY A 29 -25.65 14.20 -8.26
N SER A 30 -26.87 13.79 -7.93
CA SER A 30 -27.83 14.66 -7.24
C SER A 30 -28.54 14.01 -6.06
N SER A 31 -28.26 12.74 -5.77
CA SER A 31 -28.92 11.99 -4.70
C SER A 31 -27.89 11.33 -3.80
N ASP A 32 -28.07 11.45 -2.49
CA ASP A 32 -27.27 10.79 -1.46
C ASP A 32 -27.84 9.40 -1.09
N GLU A 33 -28.88 8.93 -1.79
CA GLU A 33 -29.48 7.61 -1.51
C GLU A 33 -28.55 6.43 -1.84
N LYS A 34 -27.63 6.63 -2.80
CA LYS A 34 -26.63 5.63 -3.20
C LYS A 34 -25.31 6.30 -3.55
N VAL A 35 -24.21 5.85 -2.96
CA VAL A 35 -22.87 6.41 -3.20
C VAL A 35 -21.90 5.33 -3.68
N LEU A 36 -21.44 5.48 -4.92
CA LEU A 36 -20.35 4.69 -5.48
C LEU A 36 -19.07 5.52 -5.48
N ALA A 37 -18.03 5.04 -4.80
CA ALA A 37 -16.74 5.71 -4.81
C ALA A 37 -15.78 5.12 -5.86
N PHE A 38 -15.05 6.00 -6.52
CA PHE A 38 -13.79 5.71 -7.21
C PHE A 38 -12.64 6.11 -6.29
N SER A 39 -11.70 5.21 -6.05
CA SER A 39 -10.53 5.49 -5.23
C SER A 39 -9.24 5.14 -5.95
N GLY A 40 -8.23 5.99 -5.75
CA GLY A 40 -6.89 5.75 -6.21
C GLY A 40 -5.87 6.67 -5.60
N HIS A 41 -4.62 6.22 -5.51
CA HIS A 41 -3.55 7.01 -4.91
C HIS A 41 -2.76 7.83 -5.94
N MET A 42 -2.23 8.98 -5.49
CA MET A 42 -1.47 9.90 -6.33
C MET A 42 0.04 9.76 -6.17
N ASP A 43 0.50 9.25 -5.03
CA ASP A 43 1.90 8.95 -4.76
C ASP A 43 2.38 7.72 -5.53
N VAL A 44 3.69 7.52 -5.50
CA VAL A 44 4.37 6.41 -6.18
C VAL A 44 5.58 6.04 -5.34
N VAL A 45 6.02 4.78 -5.38
CA VAL A 45 7.33 4.39 -4.83
C VAL A 45 8.51 5.10 -5.51
N ASP A 46 9.66 5.05 -4.84
CA ASP A 46 10.94 5.54 -5.34
C ASP A 46 11.29 4.95 -6.72
N ALA A 47 11.92 5.77 -7.56
CA ALA A 47 12.33 5.35 -8.91
C ALA A 47 13.58 4.45 -8.88
N GLY A 48 14.32 4.43 -7.77
CA GLY A 48 15.61 3.80 -7.64
C GLY A 48 16.67 4.52 -8.48
N ASP A 49 17.66 3.75 -8.93
CA ASP A 49 18.74 4.25 -9.78
C ASP A 49 18.23 4.62 -11.18
N VAL A 50 18.09 5.92 -11.42
CA VAL A 50 17.60 6.51 -12.69
C VAL A 50 18.46 6.05 -13.88
N SER A 51 19.75 5.77 -13.70
CA SER A 51 20.62 5.32 -14.79
C SER A 51 20.25 3.94 -15.35
N LYS A 52 19.47 3.14 -14.59
CA LYS A 52 18.97 1.83 -15.03
C LYS A 52 17.68 1.92 -15.83
N TRP A 53 17.05 3.09 -15.89
CA TRP A 53 15.83 3.28 -16.65
C TRP A 53 16.15 3.49 -18.13
N LYS A 54 15.45 2.75 -19.01
CA LYS A 54 15.50 2.98 -20.46
C LYS A 54 14.88 4.33 -20.84
N PHE A 55 13.87 4.78 -20.09
CA PHE A 55 13.18 6.04 -20.27
C PHE A 55 13.10 6.78 -18.93
N PRO A 56 13.25 8.12 -18.88
CA PRO A 56 13.19 8.85 -17.63
C PRO A 56 11.88 8.56 -16.85
N PRO A 57 11.97 8.21 -15.55
CA PRO A 57 10.82 7.69 -14.80
C PRO A 57 9.68 8.70 -14.63
N PHE A 58 9.95 10.00 -14.73
CA PHE A 58 8.95 11.04 -14.44
C PHE A 58 8.61 11.92 -15.65
N GLU A 59 8.95 11.48 -16.87
CA GLU A 59 8.69 12.25 -18.11
C GLU A 59 7.56 11.65 -18.98
N ALA A 60 7.03 10.47 -18.62
CA ALA A 60 5.96 9.78 -19.35
C ALA A 60 6.29 9.57 -20.84
N ALA A 61 7.26 8.70 -21.14
CA ALA A 61 7.69 8.43 -22.50
C ALA A 61 6.74 7.46 -23.22
N GLU A 62 6.21 7.85 -24.38
CA GLU A 62 5.47 6.95 -25.25
C GLU A 62 6.41 6.19 -26.18
N HIS A 63 6.31 4.86 -26.22
CA HIS A 63 7.09 4.00 -27.09
C HIS A 63 6.33 2.72 -27.42
N GLU A 64 6.20 2.40 -28.71
CA GLU A 64 5.51 1.19 -29.20
C GLU A 64 4.10 0.99 -28.62
N GLY A 65 3.33 2.08 -28.52
CA GLY A 65 1.95 2.06 -28.00
C GLY A 65 1.84 1.86 -26.48
N LYS A 66 2.95 2.05 -25.75
CA LYS A 66 2.99 1.99 -24.28
C LYS A 66 3.53 3.28 -23.72
N ILE A 67 3.03 3.65 -22.54
CA ILE A 67 3.55 4.77 -21.76
C ILE A 67 4.49 4.23 -20.68
N TYR A 68 5.72 4.73 -20.65
CA TYR A 68 6.75 4.37 -19.69
C TYR A 68 6.94 5.52 -18.69
N GLY A 69 6.75 5.21 -17.41
CA GLY A 69 6.98 6.12 -16.31
C GLY A 69 6.63 5.47 -14.97
N ARG A 70 7.28 5.93 -13.89
CA ARG A 70 6.92 5.56 -12.53
C ARG A 70 5.49 6.03 -12.25
N GLY A 71 4.66 5.08 -11.84
CA GLY A 71 3.24 5.29 -11.61
C GLY A 71 2.36 5.07 -12.82
N ALA A 72 2.92 4.81 -14.02
CA ALA A 72 2.13 4.64 -15.23
C ALA A 72 1.13 3.48 -15.10
N THR A 73 1.53 2.37 -14.48
CA THR A 73 0.64 1.24 -14.16
C THR A 73 0.04 1.34 -12.76
N ASP A 74 0.83 1.77 -11.79
CA ASP A 74 0.54 1.69 -10.36
C ASP A 74 0.58 3.07 -9.69
N MET A 75 -0.54 3.78 -9.58
CA MET A 75 -1.83 3.48 -10.22
C MET A 75 -2.38 4.66 -11.04
N LYS A 76 -1.50 5.55 -11.53
CA LYS A 76 -1.92 6.81 -12.19
C LYS A 76 -2.77 6.57 -13.44
N SER A 77 -2.58 5.48 -14.19
CA SER A 77 -3.48 5.15 -15.30
C SER A 77 -4.89 4.84 -14.84
N GLY A 78 -5.04 4.07 -13.75
CA GLY A 78 -6.33 3.73 -13.16
C GLY A 78 -7.03 4.97 -12.62
N LEU A 79 -6.30 5.80 -11.87
CA LEU A 79 -6.82 7.07 -11.36
C LEU A 79 -7.22 8.03 -12.50
N ALA A 80 -6.40 8.14 -13.56
CA ALA A 80 -6.73 8.96 -14.72
C ALA A 80 -8.01 8.46 -15.43
N ALA A 81 -8.15 7.15 -15.62
CA ALA A 81 -9.34 6.56 -16.23
C ALA A 81 -10.61 6.85 -15.42
N MET A 82 -10.54 6.77 -14.10
CA MET A 82 -11.65 7.11 -13.19
C MET A 82 -12.04 8.58 -13.26
N VAL A 83 -11.06 9.47 -13.29
CA VAL A 83 -11.29 10.92 -13.41
C VAL A 83 -11.92 11.27 -14.76
N ILE A 84 -11.43 10.68 -15.85
CA ILE A 84 -12.00 10.87 -17.20
C ILE A 84 -13.45 10.35 -17.24
N ALA A 85 -13.70 9.15 -16.72
CA ALA A 85 -15.06 8.61 -16.65
C ALA A 85 -16.01 9.52 -15.85
N MET A 86 -15.56 10.07 -14.72
CA MET A 86 -16.33 11.03 -13.94
C MET A 86 -16.65 12.30 -14.75
N ILE A 87 -15.67 12.85 -15.48
CA ILE A 87 -15.86 14.02 -16.34
C ILE A 87 -16.87 13.72 -17.45
N GLU A 88 -16.70 12.62 -18.18
CA GLU A 88 -17.59 12.23 -19.29
C GLU A 88 -19.03 12.06 -18.81
N LEU A 89 -19.24 11.35 -17.69
CA LEU A 89 -20.57 11.18 -17.09
C LEU A 89 -21.23 12.50 -16.71
N HIS A 90 -20.44 13.45 -16.20
CA HIS A 90 -20.91 14.79 -15.84
C HIS A 90 -21.30 15.61 -17.07
N GLU A 91 -20.43 15.68 -18.07
CA GLU A 91 -20.63 16.49 -19.28
C GLU A 91 -21.78 15.98 -20.15
N GLU A 92 -21.94 14.66 -20.24
CA GLU A 92 -23.07 14.02 -20.93
C GLU A 92 -24.39 14.17 -20.16
N LYS A 93 -24.35 14.72 -18.93
CA LYS A 93 -25.51 14.87 -18.03
C LYS A 93 -26.23 13.54 -17.82
N GLN A 94 -25.46 12.46 -17.70
CA GLN A 94 -26.02 11.14 -17.47
C GLN A 94 -26.85 11.13 -16.20
N LYS A 95 -28.01 10.47 -16.24
CA LYS A 95 -28.86 10.35 -15.06
C LYS A 95 -28.23 9.35 -14.08
N ILE A 96 -27.54 9.88 -13.06
CA ILE A 96 -26.99 9.10 -11.97
C ILE A 96 -28.07 8.98 -10.88
N ASN A 97 -28.55 7.75 -10.64
CA ASN A 97 -29.51 7.45 -9.57
C ASN A 97 -28.79 7.32 -8.22
N GLY A 98 -28.10 8.39 -7.81
CA GLY A 98 -27.19 8.43 -6.67
C GLY A 98 -26.10 9.47 -6.89
N LYS A 99 -24.91 9.14 -6.39
CA LYS A 99 -23.70 9.95 -6.46
C LYS A 99 -22.48 9.10 -6.78
N ILE A 100 -21.56 9.68 -7.55
CA ILE A 100 -20.21 9.14 -7.73
C ILE A 100 -19.25 10.04 -6.97
N ARG A 101 -18.47 9.47 -6.06
CA ARG A 101 -17.44 10.17 -5.27
C ARG A 101 -16.06 9.75 -5.74
N LEU A 102 -15.18 10.71 -6.02
CA LEU A 102 -13.76 10.46 -6.23
C LEU A 102 -13.02 10.65 -4.91
N LEU A 103 -12.20 9.68 -4.53
CA LEU A 103 -11.29 9.69 -3.39
C LEU A 103 -9.85 9.53 -3.93
N ALA A 104 -9.19 10.63 -4.31
CA ALA A 104 -7.80 10.58 -4.73
C ALA A 104 -6.89 10.77 -3.50
N THR A 105 -6.20 9.72 -3.06
CA THR A 105 -5.49 9.67 -1.78
C THR A 105 -4.00 9.98 -1.91
N VAL A 106 -3.38 10.32 -0.78
CA VAL A 106 -1.94 10.45 -0.62
C VAL A 106 -1.38 9.35 0.26
N GLY A 107 -0.15 8.91 -0.02
CA GLY A 107 0.64 8.09 0.89
C GLY A 107 0.10 6.67 1.05
N GLU A 108 -0.45 6.09 -0.01
CA GLU A 108 -0.85 4.68 -0.01
C GLU A 108 0.37 3.78 0.18
N GLU A 109 1.43 4.06 -0.58
CA GLU A 109 2.66 3.26 -0.71
C GLU A 109 3.52 3.24 0.56
N VAL A 110 3.16 4.06 1.56
CA VAL A 110 3.88 4.22 2.83
C VAL A 110 3.03 3.86 4.05
N GLY A 111 1.80 3.38 3.83
CA GLY A 111 0.89 2.96 4.89
C GLY A 111 -0.52 3.57 4.81
N GLU A 112 -1.06 3.73 3.60
CA GLU A 112 -2.50 4.04 3.40
C GLU A 112 -2.99 5.35 4.04
N LEU A 113 -2.08 6.31 4.23
CA LEU A 113 -2.27 7.50 5.09
C LEU A 113 -3.50 8.33 4.70
N GLY A 114 -3.70 8.56 3.40
CA GLY A 114 -4.84 9.30 2.88
C GLY A 114 -6.15 8.53 2.98
N ALA A 115 -6.13 7.21 2.81
CA ALA A 115 -7.31 6.37 2.97
C ALA A 115 -7.77 6.32 4.44
N GLU A 116 -6.82 6.19 5.37
CA GLU A 116 -7.08 6.32 6.81
C GLU A 116 -7.70 7.68 7.14
N GLN A 117 -7.06 8.78 6.67
CA GLN A 117 -7.54 10.14 6.93
C GLN A 117 -8.98 10.36 6.44
N LEU A 118 -9.28 9.92 5.21
CA LEU A 118 -10.61 10.13 4.63
C LEU A 118 -11.67 9.27 5.34
N THR A 119 -11.32 8.04 5.72
CA THR A 119 -12.19 7.18 6.53
C THR A 119 -12.48 7.82 7.89
N GLN A 120 -11.47 8.31 8.61
CA GLN A 120 -11.65 8.98 9.91
C GLN A 120 -12.50 10.25 9.84
N LYS A 121 -12.52 10.92 8.68
CA LYS A 121 -13.34 12.11 8.43
C LYS A 121 -14.75 11.79 7.94
N GLY A 122 -15.08 10.50 7.78
CA GLY A 122 -16.41 10.04 7.41
C GLY A 122 -16.70 10.03 5.90
N TYR A 123 -15.72 10.26 5.03
CA TYR A 123 -15.92 10.20 3.57
C TYR A 123 -16.19 8.78 3.05
N ALA A 124 -16.04 7.77 3.91
CA ALA A 124 -16.31 6.37 3.60
C ALA A 124 -17.59 5.84 4.26
N ASP A 125 -18.25 6.61 5.14
CA ASP A 125 -19.31 6.11 6.04
C ASP A 125 -20.63 5.78 5.31
N ASP A 126 -20.88 6.44 4.18
CA ASP A 126 -22.10 6.36 3.37
C ASP A 126 -21.87 5.60 2.05
N LEU A 127 -20.72 4.94 1.86
CA LEU A 127 -20.41 4.25 0.61
C LEU A 127 -21.19 2.92 0.49
N ASP A 128 -21.95 2.78 -0.60
CA ASP A 128 -22.56 1.51 -0.99
C ASP A 128 -21.61 0.61 -1.78
N GLY A 129 -20.58 1.21 -2.37
CA GLY A 129 -19.58 0.51 -3.16
C GLY A 129 -18.32 1.33 -3.39
N LEU A 130 -17.21 0.63 -3.59
CA LEU A 130 -15.90 1.21 -3.85
C LEU A 130 -15.23 0.48 -5.00
N ILE A 131 -14.82 1.22 -6.02
CA ILE A 131 -13.98 0.74 -7.11
C ILE A 131 -12.60 1.34 -6.90
N ILE A 132 -11.59 0.49 -6.77
CA ILE A 132 -10.19 0.89 -6.59
C ILE A 132 -9.47 0.66 -7.91
N GLY A 133 -8.75 1.66 -8.40
CA GLY A 133 -8.11 1.65 -9.71
C GLY A 133 -6.78 0.89 -9.79
N GLU A 134 -6.46 0.07 -8.79
CA GLU A 134 -5.21 -0.68 -8.73
C GLU A 134 -5.04 -1.63 -9.93
N PRO A 135 -3.80 -1.89 -10.38
CA PRO A 135 -3.56 -2.76 -11.52
C PRO A 135 -3.84 -4.22 -11.16
N SER A 136 -4.98 -4.72 -11.63
CA SER A 136 -5.42 -6.10 -11.45
C SER A 136 -5.29 -6.97 -12.71
N GLY A 137 -4.75 -6.38 -13.79
CA GLY A 137 -4.71 -6.98 -15.12
C GLY A 137 -6.11 -7.02 -15.75
N HIS A 138 -6.54 -8.19 -16.21
CA HIS A 138 -7.90 -8.39 -16.78
C HIS A 138 -8.86 -9.05 -15.77
N ARG A 139 -8.68 -8.81 -14.47
CA ARG A 139 -9.42 -9.50 -13.39
C ARG A 139 -10.00 -8.48 -12.43
N ILE A 140 -11.12 -8.82 -11.81
CA ILE A 140 -11.64 -8.06 -10.66
C ILE A 140 -11.06 -8.69 -9.40
N VAL A 141 -10.41 -7.87 -8.57
CA VAL A 141 -9.99 -8.25 -7.22
C VAL A 141 -10.98 -7.61 -6.25
N TYR A 142 -11.61 -8.44 -5.41
CA TYR A 142 -12.67 -8.01 -4.48
C TYR A 142 -12.35 -8.34 -3.02
N ALA A 143 -11.17 -8.90 -2.76
CA ALA A 143 -10.68 -9.19 -1.41
C ALA A 143 -9.14 -9.20 -1.40
N HIS A 144 -8.57 -8.77 -0.28
CA HIS A 144 -7.13 -8.84 0.00
C HIS A 144 -6.89 -9.55 1.34
N LYS A 145 -5.70 -10.14 1.50
CA LYS A 145 -5.25 -10.65 2.81
C LYS A 145 -4.92 -9.48 3.73
N GLY A 146 -5.13 -9.67 5.03
CA GLY A 146 -4.45 -8.83 6.01
C GLY A 146 -2.94 -9.00 5.91
N SER A 147 -2.19 -7.94 6.22
CA SER A 147 -0.73 -7.96 6.30
C SER A 147 -0.29 -7.50 7.68
N ILE A 148 0.70 -8.18 8.26
CA ILE A 148 1.31 -7.79 9.54
C ILE A 148 2.82 -7.89 9.39
N ASN A 149 3.50 -6.76 9.39
CA ASN A 149 4.96 -6.75 9.52
C ASN A 149 5.35 -6.77 11.00
N TYR A 150 6.33 -7.59 11.37
CA TYR A 150 6.81 -7.67 12.74
C TYR A 150 8.33 -7.68 12.85
N THR A 151 8.83 -7.29 14.02
CA THR A 151 10.25 -7.30 14.37
C THR A 151 10.44 -7.98 15.71
N VAL A 152 11.33 -8.97 15.77
CA VAL A 152 11.75 -9.60 17.04
C VAL A 152 13.19 -9.21 17.33
N LYS A 153 13.41 -8.65 18.52
CA LYS A 153 14.74 -8.29 19.02
C LYS A 153 15.10 -9.21 20.17
N SER A 154 16.22 -9.91 20.01
CA SER A 154 16.79 -10.76 21.05
C SER A 154 17.92 -10.03 21.76
N THR A 155 17.86 -10.07 23.09
CA THR A 155 18.92 -9.55 23.97
C THR A 155 19.56 -10.74 24.67
N GLY A 156 20.88 -10.83 24.54
CA GLY A 156 21.74 -11.82 25.16
C GLY A 156 22.77 -11.15 26.06
N LYS A 157 23.94 -11.79 26.18
CA LYS A 157 25.07 -11.30 26.98
C LYS A 157 26.38 -11.64 26.28
N ASN A 158 27.23 -10.64 26.11
CA ASN A 158 28.52 -10.80 25.45
C ASN A 158 29.48 -11.68 26.27
N ALA A 159 30.25 -12.50 25.56
CA ALA A 159 31.36 -13.28 26.10
C ALA A 159 32.36 -13.61 25.00
N HIS A 160 33.57 -14.01 25.36
CA HIS A 160 34.50 -14.60 24.40
C HIS A 160 33.97 -15.97 23.96
N SER A 161 34.05 -16.32 22.67
CA SER A 161 33.47 -17.57 22.15
C SER A 161 34.07 -18.84 22.76
N SER A 162 35.25 -18.75 23.38
CA SER A 162 35.89 -19.87 24.10
C SER A 162 35.38 -20.06 25.53
N MET A 163 34.57 -19.14 26.05
CA MET A 163 33.97 -19.20 27.40
C MET A 163 32.47 -18.87 27.32
N PRO A 164 31.69 -19.65 26.55
CA PRO A 164 30.29 -19.34 26.26
C PRO A 164 29.40 -19.36 27.51
N GLU A 165 29.79 -20.04 28.58
CA GLU A 165 29.07 -20.12 29.86
C GLU A 165 28.89 -18.76 30.56
N PHE A 166 29.70 -17.76 30.21
CA PHE A 166 29.55 -16.40 30.72
C PHE A 166 28.62 -15.52 29.88
N GLY A 167 28.22 -16.00 28.69
CA GLY A 167 27.39 -15.28 27.73
C GLY A 167 26.00 -15.89 27.57
N VAL A 168 25.17 -15.19 26.80
CA VAL A 168 23.88 -15.69 26.30
C VAL A 168 23.83 -15.28 24.84
N ASN A 169 23.79 -16.24 23.94
CA ASN A 169 23.84 -15.95 22.52
C ASN A 169 22.48 -15.47 22.02
N ALA A 170 22.40 -14.18 21.65
CA ALA A 170 21.16 -13.60 21.16
C ALA A 170 20.65 -14.27 19.86
N ILE A 171 21.55 -14.85 19.05
CA ILE A 171 21.17 -15.57 17.83
C ILE A 171 20.40 -16.85 18.17
N ASP A 172 20.83 -17.59 19.20
CA ASP A 172 20.18 -18.86 19.58
C ASP A 172 18.71 -18.63 19.97
N ASN A 173 18.43 -17.57 20.71
CA ASN A 173 17.06 -17.17 21.05
C ASN A 173 16.18 -16.88 19.81
N LEU A 174 16.75 -16.24 18.78
CA LEU A 174 16.03 -15.97 17.53
C LEU A 174 15.75 -17.25 16.75
N LEU A 175 16.70 -18.18 16.72
CA LEU A 175 16.51 -19.48 16.06
C LEU A 175 15.47 -20.33 16.79
N LEU A 176 15.42 -20.25 18.14
CA LEU A 176 14.35 -20.85 18.93
C LEU A 176 12.99 -20.26 18.55
N PHE A 177 12.86 -18.93 18.56
CA PHE A 177 11.63 -18.25 18.14
C PHE A 177 11.20 -18.64 16.73
N TYR A 178 12.12 -18.57 15.76
CA TYR A 178 11.84 -18.90 14.36
C TYR A 178 11.29 -20.32 14.21
N ASN A 179 11.93 -21.30 14.85
CA ASN A 179 11.48 -22.69 14.76
C ASN A 179 10.09 -22.90 15.37
N GLU A 180 9.76 -22.21 16.46
CA GLU A 180 8.42 -22.29 17.07
C GLU A 180 7.35 -21.60 16.21
N VAL A 181 7.67 -20.45 15.60
CA VAL A 181 6.77 -19.79 14.64
C VAL A 181 6.53 -20.67 13.42
N GLU A 182 7.57 -21.27 12.84
CA GLU A 182 7.42 -22.17 11.69
C GLU A 182 6.56 -23.40 12.01
N LYS A 183 6.68 -23.94 13.23
CA LYS A 183 5.79 -25.01 13.71
C LYS A 183 4.36 -24.53 13.85
N PHE A 184 4.16 -23.35 14.44
CA PHE A 184 2.85 -22.74 14.59
C PHE A 184 2.19 -22.49 13.23
N VAL A 185 2.88 -21.85 12.29
CA VAL A 185 2.41 -21.58 10.92
C VAL A 185 2.01 -22.88 10.22
N LYS A 186 2.83 -23.93 10.30
CA LYS A 186 2.52 -25.25 9.72
C LYS A 186 1.33 -25.94 10.38
N SER A 187 0.99 -25.57 11.61
CA SER A 187 -0.19 -26.08 12.31
C SER A 187 -1.48 -25.33 11.97
N ILE A 188 -1.40 -24.21 11.24
CA ILE A 188 -2.57 -23.46 10.78
C ILE A 188 -3.24 -24.25 9.65
N ASP A 189 -4.30 -24.97 10.00
CA ASP A 189 -5.19 -25.66 9.07
C ASP A 189 -6.40 -24.77 8.75
N ALA A 190 -6.12 -23.60 8.18
CA ALA A 190 -7.13 -22.64 7.78
C ALA A 190 -6.78 -22.07 6.41
N THR A 191 -7.67 -22.31 5.45
CA THR A 191 -7.60 -21.74 4.10
C THR A 191 -8.89 -20.99 3.83
N ASN A 192 -8.77 -19.84 3.18
CA ASN A 192 -9.92 -19.08 2.72
C ASN A 192 -10.16 -19.38 1.24
N GLU A 193 -11.41 -19.63 0.84
CA GLU A 193 -11.73 -19.99 -0.55
C GLU A 193 -11.28 -18.93 -1.57
N ILE A 194 -11.28 -17.65 -1.17
CA ILE A 194 -10.96 -16.51 -2.03
C ILE A 194 -9.48 -16.14 -1.91
N LEU A 195 -8.98 -16.04 -0.67
CA LEU A 195 -7.65 -15.53 -0.37
C LEU A 195 -6.59 -16.63 -0.34
N GLY A 196 -6.97 -17.90 -0.22
CA GLY A 196 -6.08 -19.04 -0.06
C GLY A 196 -5.46 -19.12 1.34
N ASP A 197 -4.27 -19.72 1.41
CA ASP A 197 -3.64 -20.10 2.67
C ASP A 197 -3.01 -18.92 3.42
N PHE A 198 -2.83 -19.09 4.73
CA PHE A 198 -1.97 -18.20 5.51
C PHE A 198 -0.52 -18.31 5.02
N ILE A 199 0.12 -17.16 4.78
CA ILE A 199 1.51 -17.09 4.31
C ILE A 199 2.30 -16.31 5.34
N HIS A 200 3.50 -16.80 5.67
CA HIS A 200 4.41 -16.18 6.60
C HIS A 200 5.84 -16.29 6.09
N ASN A 201 6.61 -15.22 6.22
CA ASN A 201 8.01 -15.19 5.81
C ASN A 201 8.86 -14.38 6.79
N VAL A 202 10.00 -14.95 7.22
CA VAL A 202 11.09 -14.17 7.81
C VAL A 202 12.05 -13.76 6.69
N THR A 203 12.17 -12.46 6.46
CA THR A 203 12.87 -11.91 5.29
C THR A 203 14.17 -11.18 5.65
N VAL A 204 14.37 -10.84 6.93
CA VAL A 204 15.58 -10.16 7.42
C VAL A 204 16.05 -10.78 8.72
N ILE A 205 17.36 -11.06 8.85
CA ILE A 205 18.01 -11.45 10.10
C ILE A 205 19.39 -10.81 10.23
N ASN A 206 19.71 -10.26 11.39
CA ASN A 206 20.99 -9.65 11.72
C ASN A 206 21.42 -10.06 13.13
N GLY A 207 22.70 -10.36 13.34
CA GLY A 207 23.23 -10.68 14.67
C GLY A 207 24.73 -10.92 14.66
N GLY A 208 25.39 -10.53 15.75
CA GLY A 208 26.84 -10.65 15.92
C GLY A 208 27.65 -9.57 15.22
N ASN A 209 28.86 -9.33 15.73
CA ASN A 209 29.77 -8.29 15.24
C ASN A 209 31.18 -8.84 14.91
N GLN A 210 31.58 -9.94 15.54
CA GLN A 210 32.91 -10.52 15.43
C GLN A 210 32.88 -12.02 15.72
N VAL A 211 33.64 -12.82 14.97
CA VAL A 211 33.61 -14.29 15.02
C VAL A 211 33.94 -14.90 16.40
N ASN A 212 34.78 -14.24 17.19
CA ASN A 212 35.22 -14.73 18.51
C ASN A 212 34.43 -14.12 19.69
N SER A 213 33.25 -13.56 19.42
CA SER A 213 32.42 -12.91 20.44
C SER A 213 30.98 -13.42 20.38
N ILE A 214 30.45 -13.84 21.53
CA ILE A 214 29.05 -14.23 21.68
C ILE A 214 28.16 -12.99 21.49
N PRO A 215 27.23 -12.99 20.52
CA PRO A 215 26.37 -11.83 20.25
C PRO A 215 25.43 -11.50 21.42
N GLU A 216 25.47 -10.25 21.89
CA GLU A 216 24.51 -9.76 22.90
C GLU A 216 23.21 -9.21 22.28
N LYS A 217 23.18 -8.97 20.96
CA LYS A 217 22.01 -8.46 20.25
C LYS A 217 21.86 -9.17 18.93
N ALA A 218 20.62 -9.49 18.60
CA ALA A 218 20.21 -9.96 17.28
C ALA A 218 18.78 -9.49 17.00
N GLN A 219 18.43 -9.36 15.72
CA GLN A 219 17.09 -8.98 15.27
C GLN A 219 16.67 -9.80 14.05
N LEU A 220 15.39 -10.16 13.98
CA LEU A 220 14.76 -10.64 12.76
C LEU A 220 13.49 -9.83 12.44
N GLN A 221 13.11 -9.79 11.16
CA GLN A 221 11.86 -9.20 10.69
C GLN A 221 11.13 -10.17 9.76
N GLY A 222 9.80 -10.19 9.86
CA GLY A 222 8.95 -11.02 9.04
C GLY A 222 7.60 -10.39 8.75
N ASN A 223 6.82 -11.06 7.90
CA ASN A 223 5.46 -10.71 7.50
C ASN A 223 4.57 -11.93 7.29
#